data_AF-A0A956FW70-F1
#
_entry.id   AF-A0A956FW70-F1
#
_cell.length_a   1.000
_cell.length_b   1.000
_cell.length_c   1.000
_cell.angle_alpha   90.00
_cell.angle_beta   90.00
_cell.angle_gamma   90.00
#
_symmetry.space_group_name_H-M   'P 1'
#
loop_
_entity.id
_entity.type
_entity.pdbx_description
1 polymer ?
#
loop_
_entity_poly.entity_id
_entity_poly.type
_entity_poly.pdbx_seq_one_letter_code
_entity_poly.pdbx_strand_id
1 'polypeptide(L)'
;MIKLEYTCFECERQFPIEVSDLEYRSSLSESHTETCPRCGLRPGYARVRCRRCGRRYVAFHPHAHVICTIVDTACPDCGEVPFELCTC
;
A
#
# COMPACT_ATOMS: atom_id res chain seq x y z
N MET A 1 20.15 0.87 3.49
CA MET A 1 19.03 1.72 3.05
C MET A 1 19.12 1.85 1.55
N ILE A 2 18.07 1.43 0.85
CA ILE A 2 17.93 1.46 -0.61
C ILE A 2 16.94 2.58 -0.95
N LYS A 3 17.27 3.40 -1.95
CA LYS A 3 16.36 4.41 -2.48
C LYS A 3 15.59 3.85 -3.67
N LEU A 4 14.27 4.03 -3.65
CA LEU A 4 13.37 3.56 -4.71
C LEU A 4 12.48 4.69 -5.18
N GLU A 5 12.18 4.72 -6.47
CA GLU A 5 11.08 5.53 -7.01
C GLU A 5 9.77 4.79 -6.78
N TYR A 6 8.98 5.24 -5.82
CA TYR A 6 7.69 4.65 -5.48
C TYR A 6 6.56 5.35 -6.23
N THR A 7 5.73 4.58 -6.93
CA THR A 7 4.53 5.10 -7.60
C THR A 7 3.35 5.13 -6.64
N CYS A 8 2.81 6.32 -6.37
CA CYS A 8 1.61 6.47 -5.55
C CYS A 8 0.40 5.77 -6.20
N PHE A 9 -0.25 4.86 -5.50
CA PHE A 9 -1.45 4.15 -6.02
C PHE A 9 -2.64 5.06 -6.29
N GLU A 10 -2.76 6.18 -5.58
CA GLU A 10 -3.93 7.07 -5.70
C GLU A 10 -3.81 8.06 -6.85
N CYS A 11 -2.60 8.55 -7.13
CA CYS A 11 -2.41 9.65 -8.08
C CYS A 11 -1.30 9.40 -9.10
N GLU A 12 -0.72 8.19 -9.10
CA GLU A 12 0.30 7.69 -10.02
C GLU A 12 1.60 8.49 -10.04
N ARG A 13 1.74 9.47 -9.15
CA ARG A 13 2.95 10.28 -9.04
C ARG A 13 4.05 9.46 -8.37
N GLN A 14 5.22 9.48 -9.00
CA GLN A 14 6.44 8.91 -8.44
C GLN A 14 7.08 9.86 -7.44
N PHE A 15 7.61 9.29 -6.35
CA PHE A 15 8.41 10.00 -5.37
C PHE A 15 9.41 9.05 -4.70
N PRO A 16 10.57 9.56 -4.26
CA PRO A 16 11.57 8.73 -3.63
C PRO A 16 11.15 8.30 -2.22
N ILE A 17 11.43 7.05 -1.88
CA ILE A 17 11.31 6.50 -0.52
C ILE A 17 12.61 5.78 -0.14
N GLU A 18 12.87 5.64 1.15
CA GLU A 18 14.00 4.86 1.64
C GLU A 18 13.52 3.58 2.33
N VAL A 19 13.95 2.42 1.82
CA VAL A 19 13.58 1.13 2.39
C VAL A 19 14.81 0.37 2.89
N SER A 20 14.61 -0.56 3.82
CA SER A 20 15.61 -1.54 4.19
C SER A 20 15.77 -2.64 3.14
N ASP A 21 16.87 -3.40 3.21
CA ASP A 21 17.08 -4.57 2.34
C ASP A 21 16.01 -5.65 2.55
N LEU A 22 15.45 -5.73 3.77
CA LEU A 22 14.34 -6.61 4.09
C LEU A 22 13.07 -6.16 3.36
N GLU A 23 12.70 -4.89 3.50
CA GLU A 23 11.50 -4.34 2.86
C GLU A 23 11.58 -4.48 1.34
N TYR A 24 12.72 -4.16 0.73
CA TYR A 24 12.95 -4.31 -0.71
C TYR A 24 12.71 -5.74 -1.23
N ARG A 25 12.89 -6.76 -0.37
CA ARG A 25 12.74 -8.18 -0.73
C ARG A 25 11.45 -8.80 -0.21
N SER A 26 10.62 -8.05 0.50
CA SER A 26 9.41 -8.55 1.15
C SER A 26 8.30 -7.50 1.12
N SER A 27 8.00 -6.89 2.26
CA SER A 27 6.92 -5.94 2.47
C SER A 27 7.41 -4.61 2.99
N LEU A 28 6.79 -3.52 2.55
CA LEU A 28 6.93 -2.22 3.18
C LEU A 28 6.45 -2.29 4.64
N SER A 29 7.10 -1.53 5.52
CA SER A 29 6.63 -1.31 6.87
C SER A 29 5.52 -0.24 6.93
N GLU A 30 4.57 -0.38 7.85
CA GLU A 30 3.61 0.69 8.16
C GLU A 30 4.26 1.92 8.84
N SER A 31 5.53 1.80 9.26
CA SER A 31 6.28 2.87 9.91
C SER A 31 6.80 3.95 8.96
N HIS A 32 6.63 3.80 7.64
CA HIS A 32 6.97 4.87 6.70
C HIS A 32 6.23 6.16 7.05
N THR A 33 6.96 7.27 6.95
CA THR A 33 6.46 8.63 7.27
C THR A 33 6.47 9.53 6.05
N GLU A 34 7.17 9.13 5.00
CA GLU A 34 7.16 9.76 3.69
C GLU A 34 5.72 9.79 3.16
N THR A 35 5.37 10.87 2.46
CA THR A 35 4.03 11.04 1.89
C THR A 35 4.13 11.50 0.46
N CYS A 36 3.20 11.05 -0.37
CA CYS A 36 3.09 11.50 -1.74
C CYS A 36 2.89 13.03 -1.76
N PRO A 37 3.74 13.79 -2.47
CA PRO A 37 3.68 15.26 -2.46
C PRO A 37 2.41 15.84 -3.11
N ARG A 38 1.59 15.00 -3.74
CA ARG A 38 0.34 15.43 -4.41
C ARG A 38 -0.91 15.16 -3.57
N CYS A 39 -1.02 13.97 -2.96
CA CYS A 39 -2.24 13.55 -2.27
C CYS A 39 -2.04 13.25 -0.78
N GLY A 40 -0.79 13.32 -0.28
CA GLY A 40 -0.47 13.09 1.14
C GLY A 40 -0.54 11.63 1.60
N LEU A 41 -0.81 10.67 0.71
CA LEU A 41 -0.84 9.25 1.06
C LEU A 41 0.57 8.71 1.28
N ARG A 42 0.71 7.85 2.29
CA ARG A 42 1.95 7.15 2.61
C ARG A 42 2.20 5.97 1.65
N PRO A 43 3.46 5.56 1.44
CA PRO A 43 3.80 4.36 0.70
C PRO A 43 3.05 3.14 1.24
N GLY A 44 2.63 2.28 0.33
CA GLY A 44 1.84 1.10 0.65
C GLY A 44 0.38 1.40 0.97
N TYR A 45 -0.12 2.64 0.98
CA TYR A 45 -1.55 2.87 1.24
C TYR A 45 -2.33 3.22 -0.04
N ALA A 46 -3.53 2.64 -0.16
CA ALA A 46 -4.45 2.93 -1.25
C ALA A 46 -5.90 2.98 -0.76
N ARG A 47 -6.76 3.71 -1.49
CA ARG A 47 -8.21 3.65 -1.27
C ARG A 47 -8.80 2.46 -2.00
N VAL A 48 -9.36 1.52 -1.25
CA VAL A 48 -10.01 0.33 -1.79
C VAL A 48 -11.50 0.37 -1.55
N ARG A 49 -12.27 -0.34 -2.36
CA ARG A 49 -13.71 -0.52 -2.18
C ARG A 49 -13.97 -1.92 -1.61
N CYS A 50 -14.62 -1.99 -0.45
CA CYS A 50 -15.06 -3.26 0.13
C CYS A 50 -16.01 -3.96 -0.84
N ARG A 51 -15.69 -5.21 -1.22
CA ARG A 51 -16.55 -6.00 -2.11
C ARG A 51 -17.89 -6.37 -1.47
N ARG A 52 -17.93 -6.49 -0.13
CA ARG A 52 -19.12 -6.86 0.63
C ARG A 52 -20.07 -5.69 0.88
N CYS A 53 -19.62 -4.61 1.51
CA CYS A 53 -20.48 -3.48 1.87
C CYS A 53 -20.41 -2.30 0.88
N GLY A 54 -19.50 -2.34 -0.10
CA GLY A 54 -19.35 -1.30 -1.12
C GLY A 54 -18.70 0.01 -0.65
N ARG A 55 -18.41 0.16 0.66
CA ARG A 55 -17.74 1.34 1.22
C ARG A 55 -16.29 1.44 0.76
N ARG A 56 -15.80 2.67 0.66
CA ARG A 56 -14.39 2.96 0.40
C ARG A 56 -13.65 3.22 1.71
N TYR A 57 -12.45 2.69 1.83
CA TYR A 57 -11.58 2.91 2.98
C TYR A 57 -10.11 2.87 2.54
N VAL A 58 -9.23 3.39 3.39
CA VAL A 58 -7.78 3.33 3.16
C VAL A 58 -7.27 2.01 3.73
N ALA A 59 -6.52 1.27 2.93
CA ALA A 59 -5.95 -0.01 3.30
C ALA A 59 -4.44 -0.03 3.04
N PHE A 60 -3.72 -0.82 3.83
CA PHE A 60 -2.30 -1.05 3.64
C PHE A 60 -2.04 -2.24 2.70
N HIS A 61 -1.16 -1.98 1.74
CA HIS A 61 -0.70 -2.84 0.67
C HIS A 61 0.82 -3.02 0.79
N PRO A 62 1.28 -3.94 1.66
CA PRO A 62 2.71 -4.10 1.95
C PRO A 62 3.57 -4.38 0.71
N HIS A 63 3.01 -5.06 -0.30
CA HIS A 63 3.72 -5.46 -1.53
C HIS A 63 3.52 -4.49 -2.70
N ALA A 64 3.02 -3.30 -2.43
CA ALA A 64 2.80 -2.23 -3.41
C ALA A 64 4.01 -1.93 -4.32
N HIS A 65 5.23 -2.19 -3.84
CA HIS A 65 6.47 -1.91 -4.57
C HIS A 65 6.99 -3.09 -5.43
N VAL A 66 6.36 -4.27 -5.38
CA VAL A 66 6.78 -5.50 -6.09
C VAL A 66 5.73 -6.06 -7.06
N ILE A 67 4.82 -5.22 -7.58
CA ILE A 67 3.74 -5.63 -8.51
C ILE A 67 2.88 -6.77 -7.91
N CYS A 68 2.63 -6.69 -6.61
CA CYS A 68 1.68 -7.56 -5.94
C CYS A 68 0.73 -6.73 -5.06
N THR A 69 -0.55 -7.09 -5.07
CA THR A 69 -1.58 -6.49 -4.22
C THR A 69 -2.02 -7.46 -3.12
N ILE A 70 -1.26 -7.52 -2.02
CA ILE A 70 -1.81 -7.97 -0.74
C ILE A 70 -2.51 -6.78 -0.10
N VAL A 71 -3.67 -7.00 0.52
CA VAL A 71 -4.32 -6.02 1.38
C VAL A 71 -4.36 -6.59 2.80
N ASP A 72 -3.72 -5.93 3.76
CA ASP A 72 -3.65 -6.42 5.15
C ASP A 72 -4.60 -5.65 6.10
N THR A 73 -5.64 -5.04 5.54
CA THR A 73 -6.59 -4.23 6.31
C THR A 73 -8.00 -4.72 6.05
N ALA A 74 -8.65 -5.21 7.10
CA ALA A 74 -10.07 -5.57 7.05
C ALA A 74 -10.93 -4.31 6.85
N CYS A 75 -12.06 -4.47 6.16
CA CYS A 75 -13.03 -3.40 6.02
C CYS A 75 -13.56 -2.97 7.40
N PRO A 76 -13.45 -1.69 7.79
CA PRO A 76 -13.83 -1.23 9.13
C PRO A 76 -15.33 -1.38 9.42
N ASP A 77 -16.19 -1.29 8.38
CA ASP A 77 -17.64 -1.37 8.56
C ASP A 77 -18.19 -2.80 8.69
N CYS A 78 -17.58 -3.79 8.04
CA CYS A 78 -18.15 -5.14 7.94
C CYS A 78 -17.18 -6.28 8.27
N GLY A 79 -15.92 -5.96 8.59
CA GLY A 79 -14.89 -6.93 8.97
C GLY A 79 -14.37 -7.80 7.83
N GLU A 80 -14.84 -7.59 6.59
CA GLU A 80 -14.39 -8.38 5.44
C GLU A 80 -12.89 -8.16 5.18
N VAL A 81 -12.12 -9.24 5.19
CA VAL A 81 -10.69 -9.22 4.84
C VAL A 81 -10.58 -9.32 3.31
N PRO A 82 -9.94 -8.36 2.63
CA PRO A 82 -9.73 -8.45 1.19
C PRO A 82 -8.61 -9.46 0.94
N PHE A 83 -8.97 -10.72 0.72
CA PHE A 83 -7.99 -11.72 0.32
C PHE A 83 -7.72 -11.61 -1.19
N GLU A 84 -6.70 -10.83 -1.55
CA GLU A 84 -6.10 -10.92 -2.89
C GLU A 84 -4.77 -11.67 -2.76
N LEU A 85 -4.67 -12.78 -3.48
CA LEU A 85 -3.46 -13.59 -3.52
C LEU A 85 -2.36 -12.78 -4.21
N CYS A 86 -1.26 -12.67 -3.50
CA CYS A 86 -0.02 -12.20 -4.07
C CYS A 86 0.56 -13.28 -4.96
N THR A 87 0.70 -12.98 -6.25
CA THR A 87 1.62 -13.72 -7.11
C THR A 87 2.84 -12.83 -7.28
N CYS A 88 3.87 -13.08 -6.47
CA CYS A 88 5.19 -12.46 -6.60
C CYS A 88 5.99 -13.13 -7.73
#